data_AF-A0A1J0WJZ9-F1
#
_entry.id   AF-A0A1J0WJZ9-F1
#
_cell.length_a   1.000
_cell.length_b   1.000
_cell.length_c   1.000
_cell.angle_alpha   90.00
_cell.angle_beta   90.00
_cell.angle_gamma   90.00
#
_symmetry.space_group_name_H-M   'P 1'
#
loop_
_entity.id
_entity.type
_entity.pdbx_description
1 polymer ?
#
loop_
_entity_poly.entity_id
_entity_poly.type
_entity_poly.pdbx_seq_one_letter_code
_entity_poly.pdbx_strand_id
1 'polypeptide(L)'
;MVPVKTLTAIVLAVLATAAAADPLADMAGAWQGSGWARQTPQGPQETVRCRIENRYDEDAGELSINGRCAVPGRQLTLAGRLSSRDGSDRVSGRWFNPDGIGSVPVTGRTTDHGLRMTFSASDPDTGADISQAATWELTGDGLTLRSVHTGQPEVGMADLTFSR
;
A
#
# COMPACT_ATOMS: atom_id res chain seq x y z
N MET A 1 16.43 -67.88 23.22
CA MET A 1 17.03 -66.56 23.52
C MET A 1 17.45 -65.96 22.19
N VAL A 2 16.82 -64.87 21.75
CA VAL A 2 17.13 -64.15 20.50
C VAL A 2 17.37 -62.70 20.88
N PRO A 3 18.46 -62.04 20.43
CA PRO A 3 18.75 -60.67 20.83
C PRO A 3 17.90 -59.70 20.00
N VAL A 4 17.11 -58.86 20.68
CA VAL A 4 16.40 -57.74 20.07
C VAL A 4 17.41 -56.63 19.80
N LYS A 5 17.66 -56.34 18.52
CA LYS A 5 18.37 -55.13 18.07
C LYS A 5 17.38 -53.98 18.02
N THR A 6 17.48 -53.06 18.98
CA THR A 6 16.71 -51.82 19.00
C THR A 6 17.22 -50.90 17.89
N LEU A 7 16.46 -50.76 16.80
CA LEU A 7 16.67 -49.70 15.81
C LEU A 7 16.14 -48.39 16.37
N THR A 8 17.03 -47.46 16.71
CA THR A 8 16.68 -46.08 17.02
C THR A 8 16.34 -45.35 15.72
N ALA A 9 15.05 -45.07 15.49
CA ALA A 9 14.62 -44.22 14.39
C ALA A 9 14.88 -42.75 14.75
N ILE A 10 15.75 -42.09 13.97
CA ILE A 10 15.93 -40.64 14.02
C ILE A 10 14.77 -40.00 13.26
N VAL A 11 13.84 -39.36 13.97
CA VAL A 11 12.79 -38.55 13.37
C VAL A 11 13.41 -37.20 13.00
N LEU A 12 13.62 -36.97 11.70
CA LEU A 12 14.03 -35.69 11.15
C LEU A 12 12.77 -34.78 11.10
N ALA A 13 12.60 -33.91 12.08
CA ALA A 13 11.54 -32.90 12.04
C ALA A 13 11.93 -31.81 11.03
N VAL A 14 11.31 -31.84 9.85
CA VAL A 14 11.37 -30.74 8.87
C VAL A 14 10.57 -29.59 9.46
N LEU A 15 11.27 -28.57 9.99
CA LEU A 15 10.64 -27.30 10.34
C LEU A 15 10.33 -26.57 9.03
N ALA A 16 9.08 -26.68 8.56
CA ALA A 16 8.58 -25.80 7.51
C ALA A 16 8.53 -24.39 8.08
N THR A 17 9.50 -23.55 7.73
CA THR A 17 9.42 -22.11 7.95
C THR A 17 8.28 -21.58 7.10
N ALA A 18 7.17 -21.19 7.73
CA ALA A 18 6.14 -20.43 7.04
C ALA A 18 6.79 -19.18 6.45
N ALA A 19 6.70 -19.02 5.13
CA ALA A 19 7.10 -17.77 4.50
C ALA A 19 6.29 -16.64 5.15
N ALA A 20 6.97 -15.58 5.57
CA ALA A 20 6.28 -14.39 6.05
C ALA A 20 5.39 -13.90 4.90
N ALA A 21 4.13 -13.57 5.21
CA ALA A 21 3.25 -12.95 4.23
C ALA A 21 3.93 -11.69 3.69
N ASP A 22 3.83 -11.45 2.38
CA ASP A 22 4.31 -10.24 1.74
C ASP A 22 3.11 -9.37 1.37
N PRO A 23 2.82 -8.33 2.18
CA PRO A 23 1.66 -7.49 1.94
C PRO A 23 1.70 -6.76 0.59
N LEU A 24 2.88 -6.57 -0.02
CA LEU A 24 2.97 -5.98 -1.35
C LEU A 24 2.50 -6.96 -2.42
N ALA A 25 2.85 -8.24 -2.29
CA ALA A 25 2.37 -9.29 -3.17
C ALA A 25 0.84 -9.43 -3.09
N ASP A 26 0.27 -9.40 -1.89
CA ASP A 26 -1.17 -9.55 -1.66
C ASP A 26 -2.00 -8.38 -2.24
N MET A 27 -1.37 -7.23 -2.49
CA MET A 27 -2.01 -6.07 -3.12
C MET A 27 -2.05 -6.15 -4.66
N ALA A 28 -1.40 -7.13 -5.28
CA ALA A 28 -1.41 -7.31 -6.73
C ALA A 28 -2.83 -7.59 -7.26
N GLY A 29 -3.13 -7.11 -8.46
CA GLY A 29 -4.40 -7.32 -9.17
C GLY A 29 -5.13 -6.02 -9.54
N ALA A 30 -6.29 -6.21 -10.15
CA ALA A 30 -7.19 -5.13 -10.51
C ALA A 30 -8.10 -4.78 -9.32
N TRP A 31 -8.30 -3.49 -9.10
CA TRP A 31 -9.09 -2.93 -8.01
C TRP A 31 -10.01 -1.84 -8.53
N GLN A 32 -11.26 -1.86 -8.07
CA GLN A 32 -12.22 -0.80 -8.34
C GLN A 32 -12.76 -0.30 -7.01
N GLY A 33 -12.78 1.02 -6.84
CA GLY A 33 -13.12 1.60 -5.55
C GLY A 33 -13.69 3.00 -5.63
N SER A 34 -14.20 3.45 -4.51
CA SER A 34 -14.72 4.80 -4.36
C SER A 34 -14.65 5.28 -2.93
N GLY A 35 -14.84 6.58 -2.74
CA GLY A 35 -14.84 7.21 -1.45
C GLY A 35 -14.69 8.71 -1.62
N TRP A 36 -13.88 9.33 -0.77
CA TRP A 36 -13.59 10.75 -0.85
C TRP A 36 -12.10 11.05 -0.62
N ALA A 37 -11.64 12.17 -1.17
CA ALA A 37 -10.32 12.71 -0.91
C ALA A 37 -10.36 14.25 -0.90
N ARG A 38 -9.37 14.87 -0.28
CA ARG A 38 -9.12 16.32 -0.38
C ARG A 38 -7.64 16.59 -0.55
N GLN A 39 -7.31 17.66 -1.24
CA GLN A 39 -5.92 18.03 -1.53
C GLN A 39 -5.24 18.70 -0.33
N THR A 40 -5.98 19.56 0.38
CA THR A 40 -5.50 20.30 1.56
C THR A 40 -6.42 20.10 2.77
N PRO A 41 -5.94 20.27 4.01
CA PRO A 41 -6.76 20.16 5.22
C PRO A 41 -8.02 21.03 5.23
N GLN A 42 -7.98 22.22 4.62
CA GLN A 42 -9.12 23.14 4.54
C GLN A 42 -9.91 23.00 3.23
N GLY A 43 -9.43 22.19 2.29
CA GLY A 43 -10.06 21.98 0.99
C GLY A 43 -11.35 21.15 1.08
N PRO A 44 -12.22 21.23 0.06
CA PRO A 44 -13.42 20.43 0.01
C PRO A 44 -13.09 18.94 -0.10
N GLN A 45 -13.93 18.10 0.49
CA GLN A 45 -13.92 16.67 0.19
C GLN A 45 -14.57 16.44 -1.18
N GLU A 46 -13.82 15.84 -2.09
CA GLU A 46 -14.27 15.47 -3.41
C GLU A 46 -14.62 13.98 -3.42
N THR A 47 -15.76 13.61 -4.01
CA THR A 47 -16.06 12.20 -4.28
C THR A 47 -15.07 11.66 -5.30
N VAL A 48 -14.50 10.50 -5.02
CA VAL A 48 -13.51 9.86 -5.89
C VAL A 48 -14.03 8.48 -6.30
N ARG A 49 -13.85 8.12 -7.57
CA ARG A 49 -13.99 6.73 -8.06
C ARG A 49 -12.72 6.34 -8.79
N CYS A 50 -12.13 5.22 -8.45
CA CYS A 50 -10.84 4.79 -8.97
C CYS A 50 -10.90 3.39 -9.56
N ARG A 51 -10.11 3.17 -10.61
CA ARG A 51 -9.67 1.85 -11.06
C ARG A 51 -8.16 1.79 -10.97
N ILE A 52 -7.63 0.77 -10.30
CA ILE A 52 -6.19 0.59 -10.07
C ILE A 52 -5.79 -0.81 -10.55
N GLU A 53 -4.64 -0.90 -11.19
CA GLU A 53 -3.97 -2.15 -11.56
C GLU A 53 -2.62 -2.19 -10.85
N ASN A 54 -2.47 -3.18 -9.97
CA ASN A 54 -1.25 -3.42 -9.23
C ASN A 54 -0.54 -4.66 -9.77
N ARG A 55 0.76 -4.58 -10.01
CA ARG A 55 1.60 -5.71 -10.44
C ARG A 55 2.76 -5.86 -9.49
N TYR A 56 2.93 -7.07 -8.97
CA TYR A 56 4.05 -7.41 -8.10
C TYR A 56 5.12 -8.18 -8.89
N ASP A 57 6.36 -7.76 -8.75
CA ASP A 57 7.56 -8.44 -9.25
C ASP A 57 8.29 -9.06 -8.05
N GLU A 58 8.19 -10.39 -7.93
CA GLU A 58 8.77 -11.16 -6.83
C GLU A 58 10.29 -11.10 -6.81
N ASP A 59 10.93 -11.10 -7.98
CA ASP A 59 12.40 -11.07 -8.09
C ASP A 59 12.96 -9.70 -7.68
N ALA A 60 12.20 -8.64 -7.95
CA ALA A 60 12.57 -7.27 -7.61
C ALA A 60 12.06 -6.81 -6.22
N GLY A 61 11.13 -7.55 -5.60
CA GLY A 61 10.44 -7.12 -4.37
C GLY A 61 9.62 -5.84 -4.57
N GLU A 62 9.02 -5.66 -5.75
CA GLU A 62 8.47 -4.38 -6.21
C GLU A 62 6.99 -4.46 -6.60
N LEU A 63 6.17 -3.57 -6.03
CA LEU A 63 4.79 -3.32 -6.42
C LEU A 63 4.72 -2.08 -7.33
N SER A 64 4.34 -2.30 -8.58
CA SER A 64 3.97 -1.24 -9.54
C SER A 64 2.46 -0.99 -9.50
N ILE A 65 2.07 0.27 -9.38
CA ILE A 65 0.67 0.73 -9.24
C ILE A 65 0.35 1.63 -10.42
N ASN A 66 -0.77 1.39 -11.10
CA ASN A 66 -1.31 2.28 -12.13
C ASN A 66 -2.80 2.50 -11.92
N GLY A 67 -3.21 3.75 -11.75
CA GLY A 67 -4.58 4.11 -11.42
C GLY A 67 -5.16 5.18 -12.34
N ARG A 68 -6.47 5.11 -12.56
CA ARG A 68 -7.27 6.22 -13.07
C ARG A 68 -8.41 6.48 -12.12
N CYS A 69 -8.52 7.73 -11.68
CA CYS A 69 -9.60 8.18 -10.81
C CYS A 69 -10.44 9.25 -11.50
N ALA A 70 -11.71 9.32 -11.15
CA ALA A 70 -12.62 10.39 -11.53
C ALA A 70 -13.03 11.13 -10.26
N VAL A 71 -12.93 12.45 -10.32
CA VAL A 71 -13.44 13.40 -9.32
C VAL A 71 -14.39 14.38 -10.03
N PRO A 72 -15.15 15.24 -9.33
CA PRO A 72 -16.04 16.18 -9.99
C PRO A 72 -15.29 17.04 -11.03
N GLY A 73 -15.74 16.97 -12.28
CA GLY A 73 -15.21 17.79 -13.37
C GLY A 73 -13.88 17.37 -13.99
N ARG A 74 -13.17 16.34 -13.47
CA ARG A 74 -11.88 15.91 -14.04
C ARG A 74 -11.53 14.44 -13.77
N GLN A 75 -10.59 13.93 -14.56
CA GLN A 75 -9.94 12.64 -14.32
C GLN A 75 -8.53 12.88 -13.77
N LEU A 76 -8.07 11.96 -12.92
CA LEU A 76 -6.75 11.95 -12.33
C LEU A 76 -6.03 10.67 -12.75
N THR A 77 -4.78 10.80 -13.17
CA THR A 77 -3.87 9.68 -13.38
C THR A 77 -3.04 9.48 -12.12
N LEU A 78 -2.93 8.23 -11.67
CA LEU A 78 -2.09 7.86 -10.54
C LEU A 78 -1.10 6.80 -11.01
N ALA A 79 0.15 6.90 -10.57
CA ALA A 79 1.11 5.83 -10.68
C ALA A 79 1.95 5.74 -9.41
N GLY A 80 2.46 4.55 -9.13
CA GLY A 80 3.28 4.32 -7.95
C GLY A 80 4.24 3.17 -8.17
N ARG A 81 5.35 3.22 -7.44
CA ARG A 81 6.29 2.12 -7.30
C ARG A 81 6.69 2.03 -5.85
N LEU A 82 6.51 0.87 -5.24
CA LEU A 82 6.88 0.57 -3.87
C LEU A 82 7.78 -0.66 -3.87
N SER A 83 8.95 -0.55 -3.24
CA SER A 83 9.88 -1.66 -3.09
C SER A 83 10.05 -2.00 -1.62
N SER A 84 10.05 -3.29 -1.30
CA SER A 84 10.56 -3.82 -0.04
C SER A 84 11.88 -4.55 -0.28
N ARG A 85 12.68 -4.75 0.76
CA ARG A 85 13.83 -5.67 0.72
C ARG A 85 13.46 -6.95 1.46
N ASP A 86 13.94 -8.08 0.99
CA ASP A 86 13.72 -9.38 1.64
C ASP A 86 13.96 -9.32 3.14
N GLY A 87 12.96 -9.77 3.90
CA GLY A 87 13.01 -9.80 5.36
C GLY A 87 12.96 -8.43 6.06
N SER A 88 12.77 -7.33 5.33
CA SER A 88 12.56 -6.00 5.90
C SER A 88 11.07 -5.64 5.91
N ASP A 89 10.64 -5.02 7.00
CA ASP A 89 9.34 -4.37 7.07
C ASP A 89 9.33 -2.96 6.45
N ARG A 90 10.45 -2.48 5.89
CA ARG A 90 10.56 -1.11 5.36
C ARG A 90 10.20 -1.09 3.89
N VAL A 91 9.34 -0.13 3.54
CA VAL A 91 8.94 0.15 2.16
C VAL A 91 9.45 1.53 1.78
N SER A 92 9.94 1.67 0.57
CA SER A 92 10.25 2.96 -0.03
C SER A 92 9.80 3.00 -1.48
N GLY A 93 9.60 4.19 -2.01
CA GLY A 93 9.07 4.29 -3.35
C GLY A 93 8.82 5.70 -3.82
N ARG A 94 8.02 5.80 -4.87
CA ARG A 94 7.61 7.06 -5.47
C ARG A 94 6.15 6.96 -5.86
N TRP A 95 5.42 8.02 -5.54
CA TRP A 95 4.06 8.24 -6.00
C TRP A 95 4.06 9.32 -7.07
N PHE A 96 3.15 9.19 -8.03
CA PHE A 96 3.01 10.11 -9.14
C PHE A 96 1.53 10.42 -9.38
N ASN A 97 1.18 11.70 -9.30
CA ASN A 97 -0.12 12.26 -9.61
C ASN A 97 0.09 13.57 -10.40
N PRO A 98 0.27 13.52 -11.73
CA PRO A 98 0.54 14.70 -12.55
C PRO A 98 -0.61 15.71 -12.53
N ASP A 99 -1.82 15.26 -12.26
CA ASP A 99 -3.03 16.10 -12.15
C ASP A 99 -3.21 16.70 -10.74
N GLY A 100 -2.23 16.49 -9.84
CA GLY A 100 -2.21 16.99 -8.48
C GLY A 100 -0.77 17.28 -8.02
N ILE A 101 -0.32 16.61 -6.96
CA ILE A 101 0.95 16.90 -6.27
C ILE A 101 2.23 16.52 -7.04
N GLY A 102 2.13 16.10 -8.30
CA GLY A 102 3.27 15.70 -9.12
C GLY A 102 3.92 14.39 -8.65
N SER A 103 5.26 14.35 -8.64
CA SER A 103 6.01 13.16 -8.22
C SER A 103 6.64 13.35 -6.85
N VAL A 104 6.30 12.46 -5.90
CA VAL A 104 6.75 12.56 -4.51
C VAL A 104 7.39 11.25 -4.04
N PRO A 105 8.50 11.31 -3.28
CA PRO A 105 9.03 10.13 -2.62
C PRO A 105 8.06 9.66 -1.53
N VAL A 106 8.00 8.35 -1.33
CA VAL A 106 7.19 7.72 -0.28
C VAL A 106 8.08 6.83 0.55
N THR A 107 7.89 6.86 1.86
CA THR A 107 8.55 5.95 2.80
C THR A 107 7.52 5.34 3.72
N GLY A 108 7.73 4.11 4.15
CA GLY A 108 6.74 3.42 4.96
C GLY A 108 7.23 2.10 5.52
N ARG A 109 6.26 1.34 6.02
CA ARG A 109 6.45 -0.01 6.49
C ARG A 109 5.29 -0.92 6.11
N THR A 110 5.56 -2.19 5.91
CA THR A 110 4.53 -3.23 5.87
C THR A 110 3.95 -3.46 7.28
N THR A 111 2.73 -3.95 7.33
CA THR A 111 2.03 -4.43 8.52
C THR A 111 1.48 -5.83 8.23
N ASP A 112 0.96 -6.53 9.23
CA ASP A 112 0.41 -7.88 9.05
C ASP A 112 -0.67 -7.98 7.95
N HIS A 113 -1.38 -6.88 7.70
CA HIS A 113 -2.50 -6.81 6.75
C HIS A 113 -2.38 -5.65 5.77
N GLY A 114 -1.19 -5.09 5.54
CA GLY A 114 -1.04 -4.01 4.58
C GLY A 114 0.22 -3.18 4.73
N LEU A 115 0.07 -1.86 4.62
CA LEU A 115 1.19 -0.92 4.67
C LEU A 115 0.78 0.44 5.27
N ARG A 116 1.75 1.10 5.89
CA ARG A 116 1.66 2.48 6.34
C ARG A 116 2.77 3.28 5.71
N MET A 117 2.41 4.38 5.06
CA MET A 117 3.31 5.24 4.30
C MET A 117 3.18 6.68 4.77
N THR A 118 4.24 7.44 4.54
CA THR A 118 4.24 8.89 4.65
C THR A 118 4.81 9.50 3.38
N PHE A 119 4.28 10.67 3.03
CA PHE A 119 4.84 11.52 1.98
C PHE A 119 4.63 12.98 2.34
N SER A 120 5.48 13.82 1.78
CA SER A 120 5.33 15.27 1.84
C SER A 120 5.52 15.85 0.44
N ALA A 121 4.82 16.95 0.17
CA ALA A 121 4.83 17.66 -1.10
C ALA A 121 4.57 19.15 -0.85
N SER A 122 4.76 19.97 -1.88
CA SER A 122 4.20 21.31 -1.92
C SER A 122 3.11 21.34 -2.97
N ASP A 123 1.97 21.92 -2.60
CA ASP A 123 0.86 22.15 -3.51
C ASP A 123 1.33 23.02 -4.70
N PRO A 124 1.18 22.58 -5.95
CA PRO A 124 1.75 23.31 -7.09
C PRO A 124 1.06 24.65 -7.37
N ASP A 125 -0.21 24.80 -6.97
CA ASP A 125 -1.01 25.99 -7.24
C ASP A 125 -0.85 27.04 -6.14
N THR A 126 -0.76 26.61 -4.89
CA THR A 126 -0.77 27.49 -3.71
C THR A 126 0.56 27.56 -2.98
N GLY A 127 1.49 26.63 -3.22
CA GLY A 127 2.74 26.49 -2.49
C GLY A 127 2.58 25.97 -1.06
N ALA A 128 1.37 25.59 -0.65
CA ALA A 128 1.11 25.09 0.68
C ALA A 128 1.80 23.74 0.93
N ASP A 129 2.34 23.55 2.14
CA ASP A 129 2.92 22.27 2.53
C ASP A 129 1.84 21.20 2.69
N ILE A 130 2.10 20.05 2.09
CA ILE A 130 1.29 18.85 2.20
C ILE A 130 2.13 17.81 2.92
N SER A 131 1.63 17.26 4.01
CA SER A 131 2.25 16.11 4.65
C SER A 131 1.18 15.13 5.11
N GLN A 132 1.24 13.90 4.60
CA GLN A 132 0.21 12.90 4.84
C GLN A 132 0.80 11.56 5.27
N ALA A 133 0.07 10.89 6.17
CA ALA A 133 0.25 9.49 6.47
C ALA A 133 -0.88 8.70 5.83
N ALA A 134 -0.55 7.76 4.96
CA ALA A 134 -1.49 6.86 4.30
C ALA A 134 -1.38 5.45 4.90
N THR A 135 -2.51 4.79 5.11
CA THR A 135 -2.60 3.38 5.48
C THR A 135 -3.38 2.68 4.39
N TRP A 136 -2.80 1.62 3.85
CA TRP A 136 -3.53 0.67 3.01
C TRP A 136 -3.69 -0.62 3.79
N GLU A 137 -4.91 -1.14 3.84
CA GLU A 137 -5.26 -2.31 4.64
C GLU A 137 -6.11 -3.26 3.80
N LEU A 138 -5.66 -4.51 3.73
CA LEU A 138 -6.34 -5.61 3.07
C LEU A 138 -7.33 -6.26 4.04
N THR A 139 -8.53 -6.57 3.55
CA THR A 139 -9.55 -7.28 4.33
C THR A 139 -10.34 -8.19 3.41
N GLY A 140 -10.03 -9.48 3.42
CA GLY A 140 -10.58 -10.42 2.43
C GLY A 140 -10.23 -9.98 1.00
N ASP A 141 -11.24 -9.85 0.15
CA ASP A 141 -11.09 -9.34 -1.23
C ASP A 141 -11.17 -7.80 -1.34
N GLY A 142 -11.08 -7.10 -0.20
CA GLY A 142 -11.14 -5.65 -0.10
C GLY A 142 -9.78 -5.01 0.18
N LEU A 143 -9.61 -3.79 -0.31
CA LEU A 143 -8.49 -2.90 0.02
C LEU A 143 -9.09 -1.58 0.49
N THR A 144 -8.68 -1.09 1.65
CA THR A 144 -9.02 0.26 2.10
C THR A 144 -7.79 1.14 2.03
N LEU A 145 -7.98 2.38 1.58
CA LEU A 145 -6.97 3.43 1.60
C LEU A 145 -7.50 4.55 2.47
N ARG A 146 -6.82 4.78 3.59
CA ARG A 146 -7.08 5.95 4.44
C ARG A 146 -5.84 6.81 4.50
N SER A 147 -6.03 8.13 4.53
CA SER A 147 -4.93 9.04 4.81
C SER A 147 -5.34 10.15 5.75
N VAL A 148 -4.38 10.69 6.48
CA VAL A 148 -4.54 11.79 7.43
C VAL A 148 -3.41 12.79 7.28
N HIS A 149 -3.61 14.03 7.71
CA HIS A 149 -2.54 15.01 7.79
C HIS A 149 -1.56 14.65 8.93
N THR A 150 -0.25 14.68 8.70
CA THR A 150 0.73 14.21 9.71
C THR A 150 0.80 15.11 10.93
N GLY A 151 0.67 16.43 10.75
CA GLY A 151 0.65 17.40 11.85
C GLY A 151 -0.71 17.57 12.54
N GLN A 152 -1.77 16.99 11.97
CA GLN A 152 -3.16 17.09 12.46
C GLN A 152 -3.88 15.75 12.18
N PRO A 153 -3.55 14.66 12.89
CA PRO A 153 -4.01 13.31 12.54
C PRO A 153 -5.53 13.11 12.56
N GLU A 154 -6.26 13.98 13.26
CA GLU A 154 -7.73 14.06 13.27
C GLU A 154 -8.31 14.56 11.93
N VAL A 155 -7.49 15.20 11.10
CA VAL A 155 -7.85 15.70 9.78
C VAL A 155 -7.63 14.59 8.75
N GLY A 156 -8.70 13.85 8.43
CA GLY A 156 -8.67 12.84 7.36
C GLY A 156 -8.45 13.47 5.98
N MET A 157 -7.57 12.93 5.16
CA MET A 157 -7.23 13.44 3.83
C MET A 157 -7.85 12.60 2.72
N ALA A 158 -8.07 11.31 2.95
CA ALA A 158 -8.80 10.44 2.06
C ALA A 158 -9.36 9.23 2.82
N ASP A 159 -10.48 8.70 2.35
CA ASP A 159 -11.01 7.39 2.73
C ASP A 159 -11.63 6.76 1.48
N LEU A 160 -11.02 5.70 0.98
CA LEU A 160 -11.48 4.93 -0.18
C LEU A 160 -11.55 3.46 0.17
N THR A 161 -12.58 2.79 -0.34
CA THR A 161 -12.70 1.33 -0.30
C THR A 161 -12.72 0.78 -1.71
N PHE A 162 -11.97 -0.31 -1.91
CA PHE A 162 -11.82 -1.00 -3.17
C PHE A 162 -12.21 -2.47 -3.01
N SER A 163 -12.68 -3.06 -4.10
CA SER A 163 -12.83 -4.51 -4.26
C SER A 163 -12.16 -4.96 -5.55
N ARG A 164 -11.84 -6.25 -5.64
CA ARG A 164 -11.40 -6.90 -6.88
C ARG A 164 -12.55 -6.99 -7.90
#